data_AF-A0A0D0SQY4-F1
#
_entry.id   AF-A0A0D0SQY4-F1
#
_cell.length_a   1.000
_cell.length_b   1.000
_cell.length_c   1.000
_cell.angle_alpha   90.00
_cell.angle_beta   90.00
_cell.angle_gamma   90.00
#
_symmetry.space_group_name_H-M   'P 1'
#
loop_
_entity.id
_entity.type
_entity.pdbx_description
1 polymer ?
#
loop_
_entity_poly.entity_id
_entity_poly.type
_entity_poly.pdbx_seq_one_letter_code
_entity_poly.pdbx_strand_id
1 'polypeptide(L)'
;MNKPKSDEQPAAPQSLPPPKVESSPKAVGLPRLFRDTVFTSRTLITPHGESLLVIKGLVTADTSDQYKFLQNHPDLEPTPE
;
A
#
# COMPACT_ATOMS: atom_id res chain seq x y z
N MET A 1 -45.17 12.09 -23.67
CA MET A 1 -44.20 13.16 -23.95
C MET A 1 -43.53 13.60 -22.64
N ASN A 2 -42.20 13.54 -22.64
CA ASN A 2 -41.24 14.44 -21.97
C ASN A 2 -41.15 14.42 -20.43
N LYS A 3 -40.20 13.64 -19.89
CA LYS A 3 -39.48 13.98 -18.65
C LYS A 3 -38.20 14.76 -19.01
N PRO A 4 -37.89 15.91 -18.38
CA PRO A 4 -36.55 16.46 -18.35
C PRO A 4 -35.76 15.97 -17.12
N LYS A 5 -34.53 15.50 -17.40
CA LYS A 5 -33.23 15.65 -16.69
C LYS A 5 -33.19 16.61 -15.49
N SER A 6 -32.32 16.55 -14.48
CA SER A 6 -31.10 15.80 -14.15
C SER A 6 -30.72 16.31 -12.75
N ASP A 7 -30.33 15.45 -11.81
CA ASP A 7 -29.15 15.62 -10.93
C ASP A 7 -29.08 14.41 -9.99
N GLU A 8 -28.46 13.32 -10.44
CA GLU A 8 -27.92 12.36 -9.49
C GLU A 8 -26.79 11.59 -10.17
N GLN A 9 -25.57 12.12 -10.04
CA GLN A 9 -24.36 11.32 -10.09
C GLN A 9 -23.43 11.89 -9.02
N PRO A 10 -23.10 11.08 -8.01
CA PRO A 10 -21.92 10.24 -8.16
C PRO A 10 -22.27 8.75 -8.26
N ALA A 11 -21.75 8.14 -9.31
CA ALA A 11 -21.74 6.71 -9.48
C ALA A 11 -20.87 6.06 -8.37
N ALA A 12 -21.42 4.97 -7.84
CA ALA A 12 -20.75 3.88 -7.14
C ALA A 12 -20.31 4.10 -5.68
N PRO A 13 -20.91 3.37 -4.71
CA PRO A 13 -20.05 2.68 -3.76
C PRO A 13 -19.34 1.58 -4.56
N GLN A 14 -18.18 1.90 -5.14
CA GLN A 14 -17.25 0.82 -5.46
C GLN A 14 -16.87 0.26 -4.10
N SER A 15 -17.46 -0.88 -3.73
CA SER A 15 -16.88 -1.76 -2.71
C SER A 15 -15.46 -2.03 -3.17
N LEU A 16 -14.52 -1.23 -2.67
CA LEU A 16 -13.11 -1.56 -2.73
C LEU A 16 -13.03 -2.96 -2.12
N PRO A 17 -12.55 -3.97 -2.85
CA PRO A 17 -12.22 -5.23 -2.19
C PRO A 17 -11.25 -4.86 -1.07
N PRO A 18 -11.37 -5.45 0.14
CA PRO A 18 -10.29 -5.33 1.10
C PRO A 18 -9.00 -5.70 0.36
N PRO A 19 -7.90 -4.93 0.49
CA PRO A 19 -6.66 -5.33 -0.14
C PRO A 19 -6.42 -6.74 0.33
N LYS A 20 -6.46 -7.67 -0.62
CA LYS A 20 -6.19 -9.08 -0.37
C LYS A 20 -4.75 -9.05 0.10
N VAL A 21 -4.56 -9.10 1.41
CA VAL A 21 -3.27 -9.37 2.04
C VAL A 21 -2.98 -10.80 1.62
N GLU A 22 -2.45 -10.93 0.41
CA GLU A 22 -1.97 -12.17 -0.15
C GLU A 22 -0.64 -12.43 0.55
N SER A 23 -0.77 -12.81 1.82
CA SER A 23 0.28 -13.42 2.60
C SER A 23 0.58 -14.77 1.95
N SER A 24 1.36 -14.72 0.87
CA SER A 24 1.92 -15.90 0.21
C SER A 24 3.14 -16.37 1.01
N PRO A 25 3.36 -17.70 1.12
CA PRO A 25 4.22 -18.25 2.15
C PRO A 25 5.70 -18.27 1.75
N LYS A 26 6.56 -18.07 2.77
CA LYS A 26 7.98 -18.50 2.86
C LYS A 26 8.95 -17.99 1.77
N ALA A 27 9.59 -16.86 2.07
CA ALA A 27 11.03 -16.71 1.81
C ALA A 27 11.76 -16.69 3.16
N VAL A 28 12.81 -17.51 3.28
CA VAL A 28 13.65 -17.65 4.46
C VAL A 28 14.52 -16.40 4.59
N GLY A 29 13.95 -15.37 5.19
CA GLY A 29 14.60 -14.12 5.55
C GLY A 29 13.55 -13.34 6.33
N LEU A 30 13.85 -13.02 7.59
CA LEU A 30 12.93 -12.30 8.47
C LEU A 30 12.22 -11.16 7.71
N PRO A 31 10.88 -11.04 7.81
CA PRO A 31 10.16 -9.93 7.18
C PRO A 31 10.80 -8.62 7.64
N ARG A 32 11.29 -7.82 6.68
CA ARG A 32 12.00 -6.58 6.99
C ARG A 32 10.98 -5.46 7.09
N LEU A 33 10.76 -5.04 8.32
CA LEU A 33 9.82 -4.00 8.68
C LEU A 33 10.51 -2.62 8.56
N PHE A 34 9.78 -1.66 8.00
CA PHE A 34 10.20 -0.27 7.91
C PHE A 34 9.16 0.63 8.56
N ARG A 35 9.64 1.72 9.16
CA ARG A 35 8.84 2.77 9.75
C ARG A 35 8.86 4.01 8.89
N ASP A 36 7.67 4.53 8.61
CA ASP A 36 7.42 5.86 8.04
C ASP A 36 7.72 6.92 9.10
N THR A 37 8.69 7.79 8.83
CA THR A 37 9.11 8.86 9.75
C THR A 37 8.05 9.94 9.91
N VAL A 38 7.11 10.03 8.98
CA VAL A 38 5.94 10.92 9.05
C VAL A 38 4.79 10.27 9.84
N PHE A 39 4.90 8.98 10.20
CA PHE A 39 3.92 8.21 10.98
C PHE A 39 2.50 8.24 10.40
N THR A 40 2.40 8.22 9.07
CA THR A 40 1.12 8.29 8.34
C THR A 40 0.80 6.99 7.62
N SER A 41 -0.48 6.73 7.39
CA SER A 41 -0.88 5.67 6.45
C SER A 41 -0.80 6.22 5.03
N ARG A 42 -0.11 5.51 4.12
CA ARG A 42 0.03 5.89 2.71
C ARG A 42 0.22 4.67 1.83
N THR A 43 0.04 4.84 0.53
CA THR A 43 0.34 3.80 -0.47
C THR A 43 1.58 4.22 -1.24
N LEU A 44 2.59 3.36 -1.28
CA LEU A 44 3.79 3.55 -2.10
C LEU A 44 3.62 2.74 -3.39
N ILE A 45 3.96 3.33 -4.53
CA ILE A 45 3.96 2.63 -5.81
C ILE A 45 5.41 2.40 -6.20
N THR A 46 5.81 1.13 -6.33
CA THR A 46 7.16 0.77 -6.78
C THR A 46 7.36 1.16 -8.25
N PRO A 47 8.60 1.27 -8.73
CA PRO A 47 8.88 1.52 -10.16
C PRO A 47 8.28 0.45 -11.09
N HIS A 48 8.02 -0.75 -10.55
CA HIS A 48 7.38 -1.86 -11.25
C HIS A 48 5.84 -1.79 -11.23
N GLY A 49 5.26 -0.78 -10.59
CA GLY A 49 3.83 -0.56 -10.49
C GLY A 49 3.15 -1.35 -9.36
N GLU A 50 3.92 -2.02 -8.50
CA GLU A 50 3.37 -2.71 -7.33
C GLU A 50 3.02 -1.70 -6.23
N SER A 51 1.91 -1.94 -5.53
CA SER A 51 1.49 -1.10 -4.41
C SER A 51 1.92 -1.69 -3.06
N LEU A 52 2.65 -0.92 -2.26
CA LEU A 52 2.99 -1.24 -0.88
C LEU A 52 2.18 -0.37 0.08
N LEU A 53 1.48 -1.01 1.01
CA LEU A 53 0.67 -0.31 1.99
C LEU A 53 1.48 -0.01 3.24
N VAL A 54 1.58 1.27 3.57
CA VAL A 54 2.04 1.75 4.87
C VAL A 54 0.81 1.91 5.75
N ILE A 55 0.72 1.11 6.81
CA ILE A 55 -0.41 1.11 7.76
C ILE A 55 0.12 1.53 9.12
N LYS A 56 -0.46 2.61 9.69
CA LYS A 56 -0.01 3.17 10.98
C LYS A 56 1.50 3.47 11.00
N GLY A 57 2.03 3.91 9.86
CA GLY A 57 3.45 4.22 9.69
C GLY A 57 4.36 3.00 9.63
N LEU A 58 3.84 1.80 9.36
CA LEU A 58 4.65 0.58 9.18
C LEU A 58 4.39 -0.05 7.81
N VAL A 59 5.44 -0.57 7.21
CA VAL A 59 5.39 -1.33 5.95
C VAL A 59 6.37 -2.49 6.00
N THR A 60 5.99 -3.60 5.39
CA THR A 60 6.79 -4.83 5.33
C THR A 60 7.29 -5.03 3.90
N ALA A 61 8.56 -5.39 3.74
CA ALA A 61 9.07 -5.89 2.46
C ALA A 61 9.02 -7.42 2.43
N ASP A 62 8.21 -7.96 1.52
CA ASP A 62 8.13 -9.41 1.28
C ASP A 62 9.17 -9.91 0.27
N THR A 63 9.66 -9.03 -0.60
CA THR A 63 10.63 -9.36 -1.65
C THR A 63 11.92 -8.55 -1.50
N SER A 64 13.00 -9.04 -2.14
CA SER A 64 14.27 -8.31 -2.17
C SER A 64 14.17 -6.99 -2.93
N ASP A 65 13.26 -6.90 -3.92
CA ASP A 65 13.05 -5.67 -4.69
C ASP A 65 12.33 -4.61 -3.86
N GLN A 66 11.25 -5.00 -3.18
CA GLN A 66 10.56 -4.16 -2.20
C GLN A 66 11.53 -3.68 -1.11
N TYR A 67 12.38 -4.57 -0.60
CA TYR A 67 13.38 -4.18 0.41
C TYR A 67 14.33 -3.08 -0.09
N LYS A 68 14.87 -3.23 -1.31
CA LYS A 68 15.75 -2.21 -1.91
C LYS A 68 14.99 -0.91 -2.16
N PHE A 69 13.73 -0.99 -2.57
CA PHE A 69 12.88 0.17 -2.78
C PHE A 69 12.67 0.93 -1.46
N LEU A 70 12.25 0.25 -0.40
CA LEU A 70 12.01 0.86 0.93
C LEU A 70 13.31 1.39 1.55
N GLN A 71 14.44 0.69 1.38
CA GLN A 71 15.75 1.12 1.88
C GLN A 71 16.25 2.43 1.24
N ASN A 72 15.89 2.70 -0.02
CA ASN A 72 16.26 3.93 -0.72
C ASN A 72 15.26 5.07 -0.52
N HIS A 73 14.17 4.86 0.22
CA HIS A 73 13.14 5.86 0.41
C HIS A 73 13.51 6.84 1.53
N PRO A 74 13.44 8.17 1.31
CA PRO A 74 13.93 9.16 2.28
C PRO A 74 13.14 9.20 3.59
N ASP A 75 11.84 8.87 3.54
CA ASP A 75 10.97 8.88 4.72
C ASP A 75 10.83 7.52 5.42
N LEU A 76 11.59 6.49 5.00
CA LEU A 76 11.47 5.15 5.58
C LEU A 76 12.77 4.71 6.25
N GLU A 77 12.64 4.23 7.47
CA GLU A 77 13.75 3.72 8.27
C GLU A 77 13.56 2.23 8.57
N PRO A 78 14.59 1.39 8.44
CA PRO A 78 14.53 0.00 8.90
C PRO A 78 14.30 -0.03 10.41
N THR A 79 13.33 -0.80 10.86
CA THR A 79 13.11 -1.04 12.30
C THR A 79 13.65 -2.41 12.70
N PRO A 80 14.54 -2.50 13.70
CA PRO A 80 14.79 -3.77 14.37
C PRO A 80 13.52 -4.21 15.10
N GLU A 81 13.22 -5.51 15.05
CA GLU A 81 12.09 -6.14 15.75
C GLU A 81 12.12 -5.88 17.27
#